data_AF-A0A9R0XH68-F1
#
_entry.id   AF-A0A9R0XH68-F1
#
_cell.length_a   1.000
_cell.length_b   1.000
_cell.length_c   1.000
_cell.angle_alpha   90.00
_cell.angle_beta   90.00
_cell.angle_gamma   90.00
#
_symmetry.space_group_name_H-M   'P 1'
#
loop_
_entity.id
_entity.type
_entity.pdbx_description
1 polymer ?
#
loop_
_entity_poly.entity_id
_entity_poly.type
_entity_poly.pdbx_seq_one_letter_code
_entity_poly.pdbx_strand_id
1 'polypeptide(L)'
;MFGVGGIVSDLTGGLRGPHLKGSVVLMRKNALDFNDFGATVMDGVTELLGRGVTCQLISSTHVDHNNGGRGKVGAEANLEQWLLPTNLPFITTGENKFAVTFDWSVDKLGVPGAIIVKNNHAAEFFLKTITLDNVPGRGTVVFVANSWVYPQAKYRYNRVFFANDAYLPHQMPAALKPYRDDELRNLRGDDQQGPYEDHDRVYRYDVYNDLGDTRDVLGGSKDLPYPRRCRTGRKPSDHESRLLPLVGNVYVPRDELFGHLKQSDFLGYTLKALVDGIIPAIRTYVDLSPGEFDSFADILKLYEGGIKLPNIPALEEVRKRFPLQLVKDLIPMGGDFLLKLPKPQIIKADEKAWMTDEEFAREMLAGVNPMMIKRTATTPAPSRRRTSARASRASPWSRRSPATGSTSWTSTTT
;
A
#
# COMPACT_ATOMS: atom_id res chain seq x y z
N MET A 1 -50.40 3.25 47.54
CA MET A 1 -50.36 1.77 47.61
C MET A 1 -49.02 1.35 47.02
N PHE A 2 -48.09 0.93 47.86
CA PHE A 2 -46.79 0.39 47.44
C PHE A 2 -47.00 -1.00 46.84
N GLY A 3 -46.21 -1.39 45.83
CA GLY A 3 -46.18 -2.81 45.45
C GLY A 3 -45.37 -3.20 44.20
N VAL A 4 -44.04 -3.26 44.39
CA VAL A 4 -43.15 -4.35 43.93
C VAL A 4 -43.00 -4.62 42.42
N GLY A 5 -41.93 -4.06 41.86
CA GLY A 5 -41.37 -4.40 40.56
C GLY A 5 -39.84 -4.23 40.58
N GLY A 6 -39.17 -5.02 41.41
CA GLY A 6 -37.72 -5.04 41.54
C GLY A 6 -37.34 -6.22 42.44
N ILE A 7 -36.21 -6.86 42.12
CA ILE A 7 -35.67 -8.10 42.72
C ILE A 7 -36.04 -9.37 41.92
N VAL A 8 -35.40 -9.54 40.75
CA VAL A 8 -35.02 -10.88 40.23
C VAL A 8 -33.63 -10.83 39.56
N SER A 9 -32.71 -10.01 40.07
CA SER A 9 -31.32 -9.96 39.55
C SER A 9 -30.24 -10.37 40.55
N ASP A 10 -30.61 -10.78 41.78
CA ASP A 10 -29.65 -11.09 42.86
C ASP A 10 -29.68 -12.54 43.36
N LEU A 11 -30.23 -13.49 42.58
CA LEU A 11 -30.33 -14.89 42.99
C LEU A 11 -29.83 -15.87 41.93
N THR A 12 -28.55 -15.74 41.56
CA THR A 12 -27.69 -16.88 41.21
C THR A 12 -26.24 -16.52 41.53
N GLY A 13 -25.82 -16.84 42.75
CA GLY A 13 -24.41 -16.82 43.16
C GLY A 13 -23.64 -17.87 42.39
N GLY A 14 -22.96 -17.46 41.32
CA GLY A 14 -21.98 -18.24 40.57
C GLY A 14 -20.74 -17.39 40.32
N LEU A 15 -19.67 -17.66 41.09
CA LEU A 15 -18.26 -17.32 40.87
C LEU A 15 -17.97 -16.21 39.83
N ARG A 16 -18.12 -14.93 40.21
CA ARG A 16 -17.64 -13.79 39.42
C ARG A 16 -16.16 -13.53 39.72
N GLY A 17 -15.28 -14.08 38.88
CA GLY A 17 -13.90 -13.60 38.79
C GLY A 17 -13.87 -12.18 38.20
N PRO A 18 -12.77 -11.42 38.39
CA PRO A 18 -12.59 -10.15 37.69
C PRO A 18 -12.34 -10.41 36.20
N HIS A 19 -13.33 -10.06 35.38
CA HIS A 19 -13.27 -10.21 33.92
C HIS A 19 -13.16 -8.85 33.24
N LEU A 20 -12.32 -8.75 32.21
CA LEU A 20 -12.28 -7.59 31.31
C LEU A 20 -13.01 -7.94 30.02
N LYS A 21 -13.96 -7.09 29.62
CA LYS A 21 -14.65 -7.22 28.33
C LYS A 21 -13.93 -6.38 27.28
N GLY A 22 -13.93 -6.90 26.06
CA GLY A 22 -13.43 -6.17 24.93
C GLY A 22 -14.14 -6.51 23.63
N SER A 23 -13.79 -5.77 22.60
CA SER A 23 -14.24 -6.01 21.24
C SER A 23 -13.10 -5.97 20.25
N VAL A 24 -13.18 -6.83 19.23
CA VAL A 24 -12.18 -7.00 18.17
C VAL A 24 -12.82 -6.70 16.84
N VAL A 25 -12.21 -5.81 16.07
CA VAL A 25 -12.65 -5.46 14.71
C VAL A 25 -11.64 -6.02 13.71
N LEU A 26 -12.12 -6.84 12.78
CA LEU A 26 -11.31 -7.45 11.73
C LEU A 26 -12.05 -7.55 10.40
N MET A 27 -11.31 -7.76 9.31
CA MET A 27 -11.85 -8.03 7.98
C MET A 27 -11.35 -9.39 7.49
N ARG A 28 -12.25 -10.22 6.95
CA ARG A 28 -11.90 -11.51 6.33
C ARG A 28 -11.32 -11.26 4.93
N LYS A 29 -10.41 -12.12 4.48
CA LYS A 29 -9.73 -12.01 3.17
C LYS A 29 -10.72 -11.84 2.00
N ASN A 30 -11.83 -12.57 2.00
CA ASN A 30 -12.84 -12.55 0.92
C ASN A 30 -13.56 -11.18 0.78
N ALA A 31 -13.49 -10.31 1.80
CA ALA A 31 -14.00 -8.94 1.68
C ALA A 31 -13.03 -8.01 0.92
N LEU A 32 -11.80 -8.44 0.70
CA LEU A 32 -10.76 -7.70 0.00
C LEU A 32 -10.43 -8.34 -1.36
N ASP A 33 -10.69 -9.63 -1.56
CA ASP A 33 -10.39 -10.35 -2.81
C ASP A 33 -11.68 -10.72 -3.58
N PHE A 34 -12.02 -9.95 -4.62
CA PHE A 34 -13.23 -10.16 -5.42
C PHE A 34 -13.08 -11.27 -6.48
N ASN A 35 -11.88 -11.81 -6.70
CA ASN A 35 -11.62 -12.78 -7.77
C ASN A 35 -11.59 -14.24 -7.32
N ASP A 36 -11.64 -14.53 -6.01
CA ASP A 36 -11.46 -15.90 -5.47
C ASP A 36 -12.78 -16.57 -5.03
N PHE A 37 -13.79 -16.49 -5.89
CA PHE A 37 -15.11 -17.08 -5.64
C PHE A 37 -15.08 -18.62 -5.52
N GLY A 38 -14.05 -19.28 -6.09
CA GLY A 38 -13.87 -20.73 -6.09
C GLY A 38 -13.31 -21.30 -4.77
N ALA A 39 -12.41 -20.57 -4.09
CA ALA A 39 -11.86 -20.99 -2.80
C ALA A 39 -12.88 -20.90 -1.65
N THR A 40 -13.93 -20.09 -1.83
CA THR A 40 -14.98 -19.81 -0.84
C THR A 40 -15.75 -21.06 -0.38
N VAL A 41 -15.81 -22.11 -1.21
CA VAL A 41 -16.58 -23.33 -0.91
C VAL A 41 -15.78 -24.35 -0.07
N MET A 42 -14.45 -24.37 -0.18
CA MET A 42 -13.62 -25.27 0.63
C MET A 42 -13.33 -24.72 2.03
N ASP A 43 -13.19 -23.41 2.18
CA ASP A 43 -12.90 -22.77 3.49
C ASP A 43 -14.01 -22.96 4.53
N GLY A 44 -15.27 -23.07 4.08
CA GLY A 44 -16.42 -23.31 4.96
C GLY A 44 -16.38 -24.67 5.68
N VAL A 45 -15.63 -25.64 5.15
CA VAL A 45 -15.53 -27.00 5.73
C VAL A 45 -14.37 -27.09 6.73
N THR A 46 -13.31 -26.30 6.55
CA THR A 46 -12.17 -26.18 7.49
C THR A 46 -12.44 -25.23 8.66
N GLU A 47 -13.34 -24.25 8.52
CA GLU A 47 -13.80 -23.41 9.64
C GLU A 47 -14.47 -24.22 10.78
N LEU A 48 -14.97 -25.43 10.47
CA LEU A 48 -15.72 -26.29 11.39
C LEU A 48 -14.83 -27.06 12.40
N LEU A 49 -13.50 -27.05 12.24
CA LEU A 49 -12.55 -27.85 13.03
C LEU A 49 -11.62 -26.99 13.90
N GLY A 50 -12.20 -26.13 14.74
CA GLY A 50 -11.98 -26.33 16.18
C GLY A 50 -10.93 -25.53 16.96
N ARG A 51 -10.28 -24.46 16.43
CA ARG A 51 -9.61 -23.44 17.28
C ARG A 51 -9.76 -22.06 16.65
N GLY A 52 -10.40 -21.14 17.38
CA GLY A 52 -10.70 -19.78 16.92
C GLY A 52 -9.48 -18.85 16.89
N VAL A 53 -9.72 -17.57 16.69
CA VAL A 53 -8.74 -16.52 17.01
C VAL A 53 -8.65 -16.38 18.53
N THR A 54 -7.43 -16.44 19.08
CA THR A 54 -7.18 -16.26 20.51
C THR A 54 -6.37 -15.00 20.80
N CYS A 55 -6.64 -14.41 21.96
CA CYS A 55 -6.01 -13.21 22.44
C CYS A 55 -5.45 -13.43 23.86
N GLN A 56 -4.26 -12.91 24.16
CA GLN A 56 -3.68 -12.89 25.51
C GLN A 56 -3.22 -11.49 25.87
N LEU A 57 -3.73 -10.94 26.98
CA LEU A 57 -3.28 -9.64 27.47
C LEU A 57 -1.88 -9.74 28.08
N ILE A 58 -1.08 -8.70 27.88
CA ILE A 58 0.24 -8.51 28.48
C ILE A 58 0.17 -7.30 29.41
N SER A 59 0.60 -7.49 30.65
CA SER A 59 0.68 -6.42 31.64
C SER A 59 1.76 -5.40 31.30
N SER A 60 1.43 -4.13 31.46
CA SER A 60 2.40 -3.02 31.39
C SER A 60 3.04 -2.69 32.74
N THR A 61 2.48 -3.18 33.84
CA THR A 61 2.86 -2.76 35.20
C THR A 61 3.42 -3.89 36.05
N HIS A 62 2.97 -5.12 35.82
CA HIS A 62 3.43 -6.30 36.57
C HIS A 62 4.33 -7.15 35.71
N VAL A 63 5.50 -7.48 36.24
CA VAL A 63 6.51 -8.31 35.57
C VAL A 63 6.45 -9.76 36.04
N ASP A 64 6.83 -10.66 35.16
CA ASP A 64 7.13 -12.05 35.42
C ASP A 64 8.64 -12.20 35.60
N HIS A 65 9.07 -12.36 36.85
CA HIS A 65 10.49 -12.52 37.20
C HIS A 65 11.09 -13.82 36.67
N ASN A 66 10.27 -14.84 36.41
CA ASN A 66 10.73 -16.12 35.85
C ASN A 66 10.92 -16.05 34.32
N ASN A 67 10.39 -14.99 33.69
CA ASN A 67 10.44 -14.79 32.23
C ASN A 67 11.23 -13.53 31.86
N GLY A 68 12.40 -13.34 32.48
CA GLY A 68 13.30 -12.24 32.14
C GLY A 68 12.75 -10.84 32.43
N GLY A 69 11.82 -10.71 33.38
CA GLY A 69 11.20 -9.42 33.73
C GLY A 69 10.19 -8.90 32.71
N ARG A 70 9.72 -9.75 31.79
CA ARG A 70 8.66 -9.43 30.84
C ARG A 70 7.33 -9.20 31.55
N GLY A 71 6.46 -8.35 31.00
CA GLY A 71 5.10 -8.20 31.48
C GLY A 71 4.36 -9.53 31.59
N LYS A 72 3.62 -9.76 32.69
CA LYS A 72 2.86 -11.00 32.88
C LYS A 72 1.86 -11.18 31.74
N VAL A 73 1.80 -12.40 31.20
CA VAL A 73 0.88 -12.81 30.14
C VAL A 73 -0.33 -13.48 30.77
N GLY A 74 -1.54 -13.09 30.34
CA GLY A 74 -2.79 -13.65 30.83
C GLY A 74 -3.16 -14.98 30.18
N ALA A 75 -4.26 -15.56 30.66
CA ALA A 75 -4.88 -16.72 30.03
C ALA A 75 -5.35 -16.39 28.59
N GLU A 76 -5.40 -17.41 27.74
CA GLU A 76 -5.95 -17.28 26.39
C GLU A 76 -7.47 -17.06 26.45
N ALA A 77 -7.93 -15.99 25.81
CA ALA A 77 -9.34 -15.72 25.58
C ALA A 77 -9.67 -15.98 24.10
N ASN A 78 -10.76 -16.68 23.83
CA ASN A 78 -11.26 -16.91 22.46
C ASN A 78 -12.22 -15.77 22.07
N LEU A 79 -12.27 -15.42 20.78
CA LEU A 79 -13.35 -14.58 20.27
C LEU A 79 -14.70 -15.28 20.44
N GLU A 80 -15.65 -14.61 21.07
CA GLU A 80 -17.01 -15.09 21.26
C GLU A 80 -17.75 -15.12 19.90
N GLN A 81 -18.60 -16.13 19.70
CA GLN A 81 -19.51 -16.24 18.54
C GLN A 81 -18.84 -16.32 17.16
N TRP A 82 -17.52 -16.56 17.08
CA TRP A 82 -16.85 -16.80 15.80
C TRP A 82 -17.45 -17.98 15.01
N LEU A 83 -18.01 -18.98 15.71
CA LEU A 83 -18.52 -20.25 15.17
C LEU A 83 -20.04 -20.31 14.99
N LEU A 84 -20.82 -19.24 15.23
CA LEU A 84 -22.27 -19.31 15.05
C LEU A 84 -22.61 -19.25 13.54
N PRO A 85 -23.27 -20.29 12.98
CA PRO A 85 -23.81 -20.24 11.64
C PRO A 85 -25.10 -19.40 11.70
N THR A 86 -24.99 -18.08 11.65
CA THR A 86 -26.18 -17.29 11.30
C THR A 86 -26.48 -17.57 9.84
N ASN A 87 -27.66 -18.16 9.59
CA ASN A 87 -28.30 -18.41 8.29
C ASN A 87 -28.59 -17.12 7.49
N LEU A 88 -27.62 -16.23 7.40
CA LEU A 88 -27.61 -15.09 6.49
C LEU A 88 -26.36 -15.24 5.65
N PRO A 89 -26.46 -15.19 4.30
CA PRO A 89 -25.27 -15.14 3.49
C PRO A 89 -24.53 -13.87 3.94
N PHE A 90 -23.37 -14.03 4.58
CA PHE A 90 -22.54 -12.90 4.99
C PHE A 90 -21.90 -12.28 3.75
N ILE A 91 -22.75 -11.63 2.95
CA ILE A 91 -22.41 -10.64 1.94
C ILE A 91 -22.28 -9.31 2.69
N THR A 92 -21.35 -9.25 3.64
CA THR A 92 -20.90 -7.97 4.17
C THR A 92 -19.41 -7.88 3.87
N THR A 93 -19.12 -7.44 2.65
CA THR A 93 -17.85 -6.83 2.29
C THR A 93 -17.58 -5.70 3.31
N GLY A 94 -16.82 -5.96 4.37
CA GLY A 94 -16.67 -4.99 5.46
C GLY A 94 -16.05 -5.49 6.76
N GLU A 95 -16.11 -4.62 7.77
CA GLU A 95 -15.56 -4.80 9.11
C GLU A 95 -16.49 -5.63 10.00
N ASN A 96 -15.95 -6.67 10.62
CA ASN A 96 -16.67 -7.55 11.53
C ASN A 96 -16.22 -7.28 12.96
N LYS A 97 -17.17 -7.11 13.88
CA LYS A 97 -16.92 -6.86 15.30
C LYS A 97 -17.27 -8.10 16.13
N PHE A 98 -16.31 -8.60 16.88
CA PHE A 98 -16.46 -9.75 17.79
C PHE A 98 -16.27 -9.33 19.24
N ALA A 99 -17.00 -9.96 20.16
CA ALA A 99 -16.78 -9.79 21.60
C ALA A 99 -15.67 -10.74 22.08
N VAL A 100 -14.97 -10.34 23.14
CA VAL A 100 -13.98 -11.18 23.84
C VAL A 100 -14.01 -10.85 25.33
N THR A 101 -13.99 -11.88 26.16
CA THR A 101 -13.94 -11.74 27.61
C THR A 101 -12.65 -12.36 28.14
N PHE A 102 -11.84 -11.56 28.84
CA PHE A 102 -10.58 -11.98 29.45
C PHE A 102 -10.78 -12.27 30.93
N ASP A 103 -10.29 -13.41 31.40
CA ASP A 103 -10.04 -13.63 32.83
C ASP A 103 -8.81 -12.81 33.24
N TRP A 104 -9.05 -11.61 33.76
CA TRP A 104 -8.01 -10.63 34.04
C TRP A 104 -8.35 -9.77 35.26
N SER A 105 -7.62 -10.00 36.34
CA SER A 105 -7.65 -9.17 37.54
C SER A 105 -6.63 -8.05 37.43
N VAL A 106 -7.07 -6.79 37.27
CA VAL A 106 -6.16 -5.63 37.25
C VAL A 106 -5.39 -5.50 38.57
N ASP A 107 -6.00 -5.87 39.70
CA ASP A 107 -5.31 -5.81 41.00
C ASP A 107 -4.16 -6.82 41.13
N LYS A 108 -4.24 -7.96 40.44
CA LYS A 108 -3.22 -9.03 40.52
C LYS A 108 -2.24 -9.02 39.34
N LEU A 109 -2.73 -8.68 38.16
CA LEU A 109 -2.00 -8.74 36.89
C LEU A 109 -1.65 -7.35 36.37
N GLY A 110 -2.19 -6.28 36.95
CA GLY A 110 -1.94 -4.91 36.53
C GLY A 110 -2.71 -4.48 35.29
N VAL A 111 -2.34 -3.29 34.80
CA VAL A 111 -2.95 -2.67 33.62
C VAL A 111 -2.43 -3.33 32.33
N PRO A 112 -3.30 -3.83 31.43
CA PRO A 112 -2.90 -4.31 30.12
C PRO A 112 -2.28 -3.21 29.26
N GLY A 113 -1.17 -3.49 28.59
CA GLY A 113 -0.52 -2.54 27.66
C GLY A 113 -0.02 -3.13 26.35
N ALA A 114 -0.07 -4.46 26.20
CA ALA A 114 0.06 -5.12 24.91
C ALA A 114 -0.87 -6.35 24.85
N ILE A 115 -1.08 -6.89 23.66
CA ILE A 115 -1.90 -8.08 23.43
C ILE A 115 -1.24 -8.98 22.39
N ILE A 116 -1.20 -10.28 22.69
CA ILE A 116 -0.83 -11.33 21.73
C ILE A 116 -2.10 -11.76 21.00
N VAL A 117 -2.02 -11.88 19.68
CA VAL A 117 -3.10 -12.44 18.86
C VAL A 117 -2.58 -13.65 18.10
N LYS A 118 -3.31 -14.76 18.18
CA LYS A 118 -3.01 -16.00 17.46
C LYS A 118 -4.18 -16.35 16.56
N ASN A 119 -3.87 -16.57 15.29
CA ASN A 119 -4.82 -17.08 14.32
C ASN A 119 -4.64 -18.60 14.21
N ASN A 120 -5.61 -19.38 14.68
CA ASN A 120 -5.58 -20.83 14.55
C ASN A 120 -6.38 -21.33 13.32
N HIS A 121 -6.86 -20.43 12.46
CA HIS A 121 -7.51 -20.76 11.19
C HIS A 121 -6.50 -20.95 10.07
N ALA A 122 -6.96 -21.56 8.97
CA ALA A 122 -6.18 -21.73 7.74
C ALA A 122 -6.01 -20.43 6.95
N ALA A 123 -7.01 -19.54 6.97
CA ALA A 123 -7.01 -18.28 6.26
C ALA A 123 -6.51 -17.12 7.12
N GLU A 124 -5.80 -16.16 6.51
CA GLU A 124 -5.44 -14.90 7.13
C GLU A 124 -6.64 -13.93 7.26
N PHE A 125 -6.57 -13.02 8.23
CA PHE A 125 -7.50 -11.91 8.36
C PHE A 125 -6.77 -10.60 8.60
N PHE A 126 -7.41 -9.47 8.30
CA PHE A 126 -6.88 -8.16 8.59
C PHE A 126 -7.43 -7.66 9.93
N LEU A 127 -6.57 -7.56 10.94
CA LEU A 127 -6.92 -7.05 12.26
C LEU A 127 -6.89 -5.52 12.24
N LYS A 128 -8.00 -4.86 12.54
CA LYS A 128 -8.05 -3.39 12.64
C LYS A 128 -7.74 -2.92 14.05
N THR A 129 -8.60 -3.29 15.01
CA THR A 129 -8.52 -2.76 16.38
C THR A 129 -8.99 -3.79 17.39
N ILE A 130 -8.41 -3.74 18.59
CA ILE A 130 -8.93 -4.41 19.79
C ILE A 130 -9.19 -3.32 20.83
N THR A 131 -10.34 -3.33 21.49
CA THR A 131 -10.72 -2.34 22.51
C THR A 131 -11.13 -3.06 23.78
N LEU A 132 -10.54 -2.69 24.92
CA LEU A 132 -10.97 -3.13 26.24
C LEU A 132 -11.80 -2.03 26.88
N ASP A 133 -12.98 -2.40 27.35
CA ASP A 133 -13.91 -1.47 27.97
C ASP A 133 -13.70 -1.43 29.49
N ASN A 134 -13.77 -0.23 30.08
CA ASN A 134 -13.81 -0.03 31.52
C ASN A 134 -12.66 -0.70 32.32
N VAL A 135 -11.41 -0.60 31.86
CA VAL A 135 -10.25 -1.10 32.60
C VAL A 135 -10.08 -0.27 33.89
N PRO A 136 -10.11 -0.90 35.08
CA PRO A 136 -9.94 -0.19 36.36
C PRO A 136 -8.70 0.71 36.38
N GLY A 137 -8.88 1.94 36.85
CA GLY A 137 -7.81 2.94 36.96
C GLY A 137 -7.35 3.57 35.64
N ARG A 138 -7.92 3.16 34.49
CA ARG A 138 -7.49 3.64 33.16
C ARG A 138 -8.63 4.01 32.21
N GLY A 139 -9.78 3.34 32.30
CA GLY A 139 -10.89 3.49 31.36
C GLY A 139 -10.70 2.63 30.12
N THR A 140 -10.98 3.16 28.93
CA THR A 140 -10.87 2.41 27.68
C THR A 140 -9.41 2.25 27.24
N VAL A 141 -9.02 1.03 26.85
CA VAL A 141 -7.69 0.76 26.28
C VAL A 141 -7.85 0.27 24.85
N VAL A 142 -7.17 0.91 23.91
CA VAL A 142 -7.29 0.61 22.47
C VAL A 142 -5.95 0.13 21.92
N PHE A 143 -5.98 -0.99 21.22
CA PHE A 143 -4.87 -1.54 20.45
C PHE A 143 -5.19 -1.32 18.97
N VAL A 144 -4.49 -0.38 18.34
CA VAL A 144 -4.63 -0.11 16.90
C VAL A 144 -3.64 -1.00 16.15
N ALA A 145 -4.14 -1.99 15.43
CA ALA A 145 -3.33 -3.01 14.78
C ALA A 145 -3.11 -2.71 13.29
N ASN A 146 -4.19 -2.56 12.51
CA ASN A 146 -4.18 -2.41 11.05
C ASN A 146 -3.16 -3.31 10.35
N SER A 147 -3.22 -4.61 10.60
CA SER A 147 -2.24 -5.57 10.10
C SER A 147 -2.85 -6.91 9.76
N TRP A 148 -2.29 -7.59 8.75
CA TRP A 148 -2.66 -8.95 8.40
C TRP A 148 -2.12 -9.95 9.43
N VAL A 149 -2.98 -10.84 9.91
CA VAL A 149 -2.63 -11.92 10.85
C VAL A 149 -2.82 -13.27 10.16
N TYR A 150 -1.68 -13.87 9.80
CA TYR A 150 -1.62 -15.20 9.18
C TYR A 150 -1.79 -16.32 10.22
N PRO A 151 -2.07 -17.56 9.78
CA PRO A 151 -2.08 -18.71 10.65
C PRO A 151 -0.82 -18.78 11.51
N GLN A 152 -0.98 -19.06 12.81
CA GLN A 152 0.12 -19.06 13.79
C GLN A 152 1.27 -19.98 13.37
N ALA A 153 0.96 -21.09 12.70
CA ALA A 153 1.95 -22.04 12.20
C ALA A 153 2.96 -21.42 11.20
N LYS A 154 2.65 -20.28 10.59
CA LYS A 154 3.57 -19.55 9.72
C LYS A 154 4.57 -18.69 10.49
N TYR A 155 4.24 -18.27 11.71
CA TYR A 155 5.11 -17.39 12.49
C TYR A 155 6.07 -18.17 13.39
N ARG A 156 7.31 -17.67 13.47
CA ARG A 156 8.32 -18.11 14.47
C ARG A 156 8.16 -17.40 15.82
N TYR A 157 7.23 -16.45 15.91
CA TYR A 157 7.01 -15.59 17.06
C TYR A 157 5.51 -15.28 17.20
N ASN A 158 5.10 -14.82 18.38
CA ASN A 158 3.73 -14.38 18.62
C ASN A 158 3.51 -12.98 18.06
N ARG A 159 2.39 -12.73 17.38
CA ARG A 159 2.01 -11.39 16.93
C ARG A 159 1.58 -10.56 18.13
N VAL A 160 2.35 -9.51 18.44
CA VAL A 160 2.12 -8.61 19.57
C VAL A 160 1.65 -7.25 19.04
N PHE A 161 0.61 -6.70 19.66
CA PHE A 161 0.11 -5.36 19.38
C PHE A 161 0.13 -4.54 20.67
N PHE A 162 0.64 -3.32 20.61
CA PHE A 162 0.72 -2.43 21.78
C PHE A 162 -0.53 -1.56 21.90
N ALA A 163 -0.85 -1.14 23.13
CA ALA A 163 -1.84 -0.10 23.34
C ALA A 163 -1.41 1.20 22.67
N ASN A 164 -2.36 2.06 22.32
CA ASN A 164 -2.12 3.32 21.60
C ASN A 164 -1.44 4.43 22.41
N ASP A 165 -0.81 4.09 23.55
CA ASP A 165 0.03 5.03 24.27
C ASP A 165 1.34 5.29 23.51
N ALA A 166 1.77 6.55 23.49
CA ALA A 166 3.04 6.94 22.92
C ALA A 166 4.12 7.05 24.02
N TYR A 167 5.25 6.36 23.82
CA TYR A 167 6.40 6.40 24.74
C TYR A 167 7.70 6.67 23.99
N LEU A 168 8.56 7.53 24.54
CA LEU A 168 9.99 7.48 24.20
C LEU A 168 10.62 6.21 24.79
N PRO A 169 11.75 5.73 24.25
CA PRO A 169 12.35 4.48 24.72
C PRO A 169 12.64 4.39 26.22
N HIS A 170 13.01 5.50 26.86
CA HIS A 170 13.28 5.55 28.29
C HIS A 170 12.01 5.65 29.15
N GLN A 171 10.89 6.12 28.58
CA GLN A 171 9.60 6.29 29.25
C GLN A 171 8.73 5.03 29.20
N MET A 172 8.97 4.13 28.24
CA MET A 172 8.18 2.92 28.08
C MET A 172 8.22 2.07 29.35
N PRO A 173 7.07 1.53 29.82
CA PRO A 173 7.05 0.67 30.99
C PRO A 173 8.03 -0.49 30.85
N ALA A 174 8.83 -0.75 31.90
CA ALA A 174 9.91 -1.74 31.86
C ALA A 174 9.40 -3.13 31.44
N ALA A 175 8.19 -3.51 31.87
CA ALA A 175 7.52 -4.74 31.51
C ALA A 175 7.31 -4.94 29.99
N LEU A 176 7.15 -3.86 29.23
CA LEU A 176 6.90 -3.92 27.79
C LEU A 176 8.16 -3.81 26.93
N LYS A 177 9.29 -3.36 27.49
CA LYS A 177 10.54 -3.16 26.74
C LYS A 177 11.01 -4.42 26.02
N PRO A 178 11.04 -5.62 26.66
CA PRO A 178 11.48 -6.83 25.96
C PRO A 178 10.57 -7.21 24.78
N TYR A 179 9.25 -6.99 24.88
CA TYR A 179 8.32 -7.23 23.78
C TYR A 179 8.56 -6.27 22.61
N ARG A 180 8.87 -5.01 22.89
CA ARG A 180 9.22 -4.03 21.85
C ARG A 180 10.52 -4.44 21.16
N ASP A 181 11.53 -4.82 21.92
CA ASP A 181 12.84 -5.16 21.37
C ASP A 181 12.76 -6.45 20.53
N ASP A 182 11.92 -7.41 20.92
CA ASP A 182 11.58 -8.58 20.12
C ASP A 182 10.87 -8.21 18.82
N GLU A 183 9.82 -7.37 18.86
CA GLU A 183 9.11 -6.95 17.65
C GLU A 183 10.06 -6.24 16.68
N LEU A 184 10.92 -5.35 17.18
CA LEU A 184 11.92 -4.67 16.35
C LEU A 184 12.94 -5.64 15.74
N ARG A 185 13.37 -6.66 16.49
CA ARG A 185 14.26 -7.73 15.99
C ARG A 185 13.59 -8.56 14.89
N ASN A 186 12.32 -8.92 15.09
CA ASN A 186 11.51 -9.63 14.09
C ASN A 186 11.36 -8.79 12.81
N LEU A 187 11.04 -7.50 12.94
CA LEU A 187 10.89 -6.57 11.81
C LEU A 187 12.20 -6.33 11.05
N ARG A 188 13.37 -6.35 11.71
CA ARG A 188 14.68 -6.28 11.02
C ARG A 188 15.05 -7.59 10.31
N GLY A 189 14.43 -8.71 10.70
CA GLY A 189 14.79 -10.04 10.24
C GLY A 189 16.20 -10.45 10.67
N ASP A 190 16.60 -10.10 11.90
CA ASP A 190 17.92 -10.48 12.43
C ASP A 190 18.09 -12.02 12.39
N ASP A 191 16.99 -12.74 12.65
CA ASP A 191 16.89 -14.21 12.67
C ASP A 191 16.42 -14.81 11.32
N GLN A 192 16.24 -14.00 10.26
CA GLN A 192 15.76 -14.44 8.95
C GLN A 192 16.42 -13.64 7.80
N GLN A 193 17.40 -14.26 7.14
CA GLN A 193 18.13 -13.63 6.04
C GLN A 193 17.40 -13.71 4.68
N GLY A 194 16.37 -14.55 4.57
CA GLY A 194 15.62 -14.83 3.35
C GLY A 194 15.74 -16.30 2.90
N PRO A 195 15.03 -16.74 1.85
CA PRO A 195 14.03 -15.96 1.10
C PRO A 195 12.84 -15.54 1.98
N TYR A 196 12.16 -14.47 1.57
CA TYR A 196 11.00 -13.96 2.28
C TYR A 196 9.72 -14.50 1.65
N GLU A 197 8.74 -14.81 2.47
CA GLU A 197 7.40 -15.27 2.08
C GLU A 197 6.36 -14.16 2.23
N ASP A 198 5.18 -14.35 1.65
CA ASP A 198 4.11 -13.34 1.62
C ASP A 198 3.70 -12.83 3.02
N HIS A 199 3.79 -13.68 4.05
CA HIS A 199 3.38 -13.35 5.41
C HIS A 199 4.47 -12.62 6.22
N ASP A 200 5.68 -12.52 5.67
CA ASP A 200 6.81 -11.88 6.36
C ASP A 200 6.63 -10.37 6.46
N ARG A 201 7.20 -9.82 7.53
CA ARG A 201 7.19 -8.38 7.86
C ARG A 201 8.62 -7.86 8.02
N VAL A 202 9.56 -8.43 7.29
CA VAL A 202 10.99 -8.12 7.38
C VAL A 202 11.34 -6.93 6.50
N TYR A 203 11.83 -5.85 7.11
CA TYR A 203 12.32 -4.63 6.49
C TYR A 203 13.85 -4.63 6.50
N ARG A 204 14.46 -4.79 5.32
CA ARG A 204 15.91 -4.76 5.16
C ARG A 204 16.31 -3.97 3.93
N TYR A 205 17.50 -3.40 3.93
CA TYR A 205 18.03 -2.67 2.79
C TYR A 205 18.73 -3.57 1.78
N ASP A 206 18.65 -3.18 0.52
CA ASP A 206 19.43 -3.76 -0.56
C ASP A 206 19.65 -2.70 -1.66
N VAL A 207 20.55 -2.97 -2.60
CA VAL A 207 20.85 -2.11 -3.76
C VAL A 207 19.92 -2.43 -4.93
N TYR A 208 19.89 -1.56 -5.95
CA TYR A 208 19.14 -1.84 -7.18
C TYR A 208 19.99 -2.69 -8.11
N ASN A 209 20.02 -3.99 -7.82
CA ASN A 209 20.66 -5.05 -8.61
C ASN A 209 19.63 -5.95 -9.32
N ASP A 210 18.35 -5.60 -9.24
CA ASP A 210 17.22 -6.38 -9.71
C ASP A 210 16.43 -5.66 -10.82
N LEU A 211 17.12 -4.77 -11.56
CA LEU A 211 16.58 -4.00 -12.69
C LEU A 211 16.79 -4.68 -14.05
N GLY A 212 17.52 -5.80 -14.11
CA GLY A 212 17.84 -6.58 -15.31
C GLY A 212 19.34 -6.75 -15.53
N ASP A 213 19.72 -7.83 -16.21
CA ASP A 213 21.10 -8.32 -16.30
C ASP A 213 22.10 -7.46 -17.09
N THR A 214 21.60 -6.56 -17.94
CA THR A 214 22.46 -5.65 -18.73
C THR A 214 22.59 -4.27 -18.09
N ARG A 215 22.11 -4.10 -16.85
CA ARG A 215 22.15 -2.81 -16.14
C ARG A 215 23.16 -2.84 -15.01
N ASP A 216 23.89 -1.75 -14.88
CA ASP A 216 24.76 -1.53 -13.75
C ASP A 216 23.97 -1.50 -12.44
N VAL A 217 24.56 -2.06 -11.38
CA VAL A 217 24.00 -2.00 -10.03
C VAL A 217 24.03 -0.56 -9.52
N LEU A 218 22.87 -0.04 -9.11
CA LEU A 218 22.76 1.31 -8.56
C LEU A 218 22.81 1.27 -7.01
N GLY A 219 23.77 1.99 -6.44
CA GLY A 219 24.02 2.08 -5.01
C GLY A 219 25.12 1.13 -4.53
N GLY A 220 25.77 1.48 -3.42
CA GLY A 220 26.86 0.69 -2.84
C GLY A 220 28.25 1.01 -3.40
N SER A 221 28.32 1.72 -4.54
CA SER A 221 29.56 2.26 -5.10
C SER A 221 29.60 3.79 -5.03
N LYS A 222 30.81 4.36 -5.15
CA LYS A 222 31.00 5.81 -5.27
C LYS A 222 30.69 6.32 -6.68
N ASP A 223 30.83 5.45 -7.69
CA ASP A 223 30.63 5.81 -9.10
C ASP A 223 29.15 5.88 -9.46
N LEU A 224 28.31 5.01 -8.86
CA LEU A 224 26.86 4.97 -9.04
C LEU A 224 26.14 5.04 -7.68
N PRO A 225 26.23 6.18 -6.97
CA PRO A 225 25.53 6.34 -5.70
C PRO A 225 24.02 6.37 -5.94
N TYR A 226 23.28 5.60 -5.14
CA TYR A 226 21.83 5.53 -5.24
C TYR A 226 21.20 5.18 -3.87
N PRO A 227 19.98 5.66 -3.57
CA PRO A 227 19.22 5.22 -2.41
C PRO A 227 19.10 3.69 -2.36
N ARG A 228 19.01 3.14 -1.14
CA ARG A 228 18.69 1.71 -0.96
C ARG A 228 17.20 1.49 -1.18
N ARG A 229 16.86 0.25 -1.53
CA ARG A 229 15.48 -0.24 -1.62
C ARG A 229 15.22 -1.32 -0.57
N CYS A 230 13.96 -1.72 -0.40
CA CYS A 230 13.61 -2.85 0.44
C CYS A 230 14.16 -4.15 -0.17
N ARG A 231 14.79 -4.98 0.65
CA ARG A 231 15.29 -6.30 0.25
C ARG A 231 14.11 -7.20 -0.08
N THR A 232 14.19 -7.85 -1.23
CA THR A 232 13.09 -8.65 -1.81
C THR A 232 13.45 -10.13 -1.93
N GLY A 233 14.70 -10.50 -1.64
CA GLY A 233 15.19 -11.87 -1.82
C GLY A 233 15.34 -12.31 -3.28
N ARG A 234 15.02 -11.43 -4.25
CA ARG A 234 15.21 -11.70 -5.67
C ARG A 234 16.69 -11.89 -5.99
N LYS A 235 16.99 -12.94 -6.77
CA LYS A 235 18.29 -13.07 -7.44
C LYS A 235 18.35 -12.08 -8.61
N PRO A 236 19.54 -11.65 -9.03
CA PRO A 236 19.73 -11.02 -10.35
C PRO A 236 19.05 -11.88 -11.43
N SER A 237 18.38 -11.24 -12.38
CA SER A 237 17.41 -11.90 -13.29
C SER A 237 18.00 -12.04 -14.68
N ASP A 238 18.21 -13.29 -15.13
CA ASP A 238 18.77 -13.73 -16.42
C ASP A 238 18.25 -12.97 -17.67
N HIS A 239 17.06 -12.36 -17.61
CA HIS A 239 16.47 -11.62 -18.73
C HIS A 239 15.76 -10.31 -18.32
N GLU A 240 15.96 -9.23 -19.11
CA GLU A 240 15.11 -8.03 -19.08
C GLU A 240 13.71 -8.40 -19.57
N SER A 241 12.78 -8.75 -18.67
CA SER A 241 11.37 -8.78 -19.07
C SER A 241 10.73 -7.46 -18.69
N ARG A 242 10.50 -6.60 -19.69
CA ARG A 242 9.78 -5.31 -19.55
C ARG A 242 8.36 -5.43 -18.99
N LEU A 243 7.86 -6.67 -18.87
CA LEU A 243 6.56 -7.06 -18.32
C LEU A 243 6.61 -7.56 -16.86
N LEU A 244 7.79 -7.78 -16.26
CA LEU A 244 7.92 -8.40 -14.93
C LEU A 244 7.26 -7.65 -13.75
N PRO A 245 7.13 -6.30 -13.73
CA PRO A 245 6.38 -5.63 -12.66
C PRO A 245 4.91 -6.03 -12.64
N LEU A 246 4.39 -6.54 -13.77
CA LEU A 246 3.01 -6.99 -13.94
C LEU A 246 2.80 -8.48 -13.59
N VAL A 247 3.88 -9.28 -13.48
CA VAL A 247 3.80 -10.76 -13.52
C VAL A 247 4.42 -11.45 -12.31
N GLY A 248 5.28 -10.78 -11.53
CA GLY A 248 5.89 -11.38 -10.33
C GLY A 248 5.52 -10.63 -9.05
N ASN A 249 5.02 -11.34 -8.03
CA ASN A 249 4.87 -10.82 -6.67
C ASN A 249 6.26 -10.49 -6.11
N VAL A 250 6.72 -9.25 -6.34
CA VAL A 250 7.91 -8.73 -5.69
C VAL A 250 7.61 -8.63 -4.20
N TYR A 251 8.38 -9.34 -3.37
CA TYR A 251 8.18 -9.29 -1.92
C TYR A 251 8.25 -7.83 -1.45
N VAL A 252 7.24 -7.46 -0.68
CA VAL A 252 7.17 -6.27 0.14
C VAL A 252 6.62 -6.74 1.49
N PRO A 253 7.11 -6.21 2.63
CA PRO A 253 6.55 -6.53 3.95
C PRO A 253 5.03 -6.49 3.94
N ARG A 254 4.39 -7.52 4.49
CA ARG A 254 2.98 -7.84 4.23
C ARG A 254 2.01 -6.66 4.38
N ASP A 255 2.23 -5.83 5.39
CA ASP A 255 1.35 -4.71 5.75
C ASP A 255 1.51 -3.48 4.82
N GLU A 256 2.59 -3.42 4.02
CA GLU A 256 2.84 -2.36 3.02
C GLU A 256 2.23 -2.70 1.65
N LEU A 257 1.85 -3.96 1.42
CA LEU A 257 1.12 -4.35 0.22
C LEU A 257 -0.27 -3.72 0.24
N PHE A 258 -0.59 -2.94 -0.80
CA PHE A 258 -1.91 -2.32 -0.95
C PHE A 258 -3.02 -3.37 -0.83
N GLY A 259 -4.03 -3.09 0.00
CA GLY A 259 -5.31 -3.80 -0.09
C GLY A 259 -5.96 -3.53 -1.46
N HIS A 260 -6.64 -4.53 -2.02
CA HIS A 260 -7.13 -4.50 -3.40
C HIS A 260 -8.07 -3.31 -3.73
N LEU A 261 -8.81 -2.78 -2.75
CA LEU A 261 -9.64 -1.58 -2.93
C LEU A 261 -8.83 -0.33 -3.36
N LYS A 262 -7.52 -0.29 -3.08
CA LYS A 262 -6.62 0.80 -3.52
C LYS A 262 -5.86 0.46 -4.80
N GLN A 263 -5.81 -0.81 -5.21
CA GLN A 263 -5.16 -1.21 -6.46
C GLN A 263 -6.00 -0.84 -7.68
N SER A 264 -7.33 -0.80 -7.54
CA SER A 264 -8.25 -0.35 -8.62
C SER A 264 -8.08 1.11 -9.01
N ASP A 265 -7.54 1.94 -8.11
CA ASP A 265 -7.31 3.37 -8.33
C ASP A 265 -5.99 3.66 -9.06
N PHE A 266 -5.17 2.63 -9.33
CA PHE A 266 -3.88 2.83 -9.97
C PHE A 266 -4.03 3.03 -11.49
N LEU A 267 -4.40 4.25 -11.87
CA LEU A 267 -4.53 4.71 -13.25
C LEU A 267 -3.23 4.50 -14.07
N GLY A 268 -2.07 4.77 -13.47
CA GLY A 268 -0.79 4.88 -14.18
C GLY A 268 -0.23 3.56 -14.73
N TYR A 269 -0.41 2.45 -14.01
CA TYR A 269 0.11 1.13 -14.39
C TYR A 269 -0.82 0.50 -15.43
N THR A 270 -2.13 0.73 -15.30
CA THR A 270 -3.12 0.33 -16.31
C THR A 270 -2.85 1.01 -17.65
N LEU A 271 -2.66 2.35 -17.67
CA LEU A 271 -2.34 3.07 -18.90
C LEU A 271 -1.01 2.60 -19.50
N LYS A 272 0.05 2.44 -18.71
CA LYS A 272 1.35 1.98 -19.22
C LYS A 272 1.31 0.57 -19.81
N ALA A 273 0.68 -0.39 -19.11
CA ALA A 273 0.55 -1.76 -19.60
C ALA A 273 -0.30 -1.84 -20.87
N LEU A 274 -1.32 -1.00 -20.97
CA LEU A 274 -2.20 -0.89 -22.12
C LEU A 274 -1.46 -0.28 -23.32
N VAL A 275 -0.63 0.76 -23.13
CA VAL A 275 0.24 1.30 -24.18
C VAL A 275 1.24 0.23 -24.66
N ASP A 276 1.95 -0.43 -23.75
CA ASP A 276 2.97 -1.43 -24.10
C ASP A 276 2.38 -2.63 -24.87
N GLY A 277 1.14 -3.05 -24.55
CA GLY A 277 0.43 -4.14 -25.24
C GLY A 277 -0.19 -3.77 -26.58
N ILE A 278 -0.43 -2.48 -26.84
CA ILE A 278 -1.21 -1.98 -27.99
C ILE A 278 -0.34 -1.22 -29.01
N ILE A 279 0.92 -0.90 -28.69
CA ILE A 279 1.90 -0.35 -29.65
C ILE A 279 1.86 -1.05 -31.04
N PRO A 280 1.80 -2.41 -31.14
CA PRO A 280 1.72 -3.08 -32.44
C PRO A 280 0.45 -2.74 -33.24
N ALA A 281 -0.68 -2.52 -32.55
CA ALA A 281 -1.97 -2.16 -33.12
C ALA A 281 -2.08 -0.66 -33.47
N ILE A 282 -1.41 0.22 -32.72
CA ILE A 282 -1.31 1.65 -33.07
C ILE A 282 -0.53 1.81 -34.38
N ARG A 283 0.54 1.04 -34.58
CA ARG A 283 1.37 1.07 -35.79
C ARG A 283 0.62 0.73 -37.08
N THR A 284 -0.48 -0.03 -37.01
CA THR A 284 -1.31 -0.38 -38.17
C THR A 284 -2.33 0.70 -38.56
N TYR A 285 -2.51 1.75 -37.75
CA TYR A 285 -3.51 2.80 -37.98
C TYR A 285 -2.91 4.11 -38.55
N VAL A 286 -1.59 4.16 -38.72
CA VAL A 286 -0.87 5.31 -39.29
C VAL A 286 -0.62 5.01 -40.76
N ASP A 287 -1.50 5.52 -41.62
CA ASP A 287 -1.60 5.11 -43.03
C ASP A 287 -0.55 5.77 -43.96
N LEU A 288 0.18 6.81 -43.54
CA LEU A 288 1.18 7.48 -44.40
C LEU A 288 2.63 7.25 -43.95
N SER A 289 2.84 6.94 -42.67
CA SER A 289 4.16 6.73 -42.05
C SER A 289 4.06 5.58 -41.03
N PRO A 290 4.41 4.33 -41.35
CA PRO A 290 4.19 3.20 -40.44
C PRO A 290 4.80 3.44 -39.03
N GLY A 291 3.95 3.76 -38.05
CA GLY A 291 4.34 3.99 -36.66
C GLY A 291 4.63 5.43 -36.22
N GLU A 292 4.31 6.47 -37.00
CA GLU A 292 4.44 7.88 -36.59
C GLU A 292 3.09 8.60 -36.48
N PHE A 293 3.04 9.91 -36.22
CA PHE A 293 1.80 10.69 -36.36
C PHE A 293 2.00 11.65 -37.51
N ASP A 294 1.07 11.68 -38.46
CA ASP A 294 1.20 12.54 -39.65
C ASP A 294 0.79 13.99 -39.36
N SER A 295 0.03 14.24 -38.29
CA SER A 295 -0.40 15.57 -37.87
C SER A 295 -0.75 15.66 -36.37
N PHE A 296 -0.83 16.88 -35.83
CA PHE A 296 -1.38 17.11 -34.48
C PHE A 296 -2.85 16.68 -34.36
N ALA A 297 -3.62 16.71 -35.46
CA ALA A 297 -4.99 16.22 -35.47
C ALA A 297 -5.04 14.70 -35.17
N ASP A 298 -4.03 13.94 -35.62
CA ASP A 298 -3.96 12.51 -35.35
C ASP A 298 -3.68 12.22 -33.86
N ILE A 299 -2.95 13.11 -33.18
CA ILE A 299 -2.78 13.05 -31.73
C ILE A 299 -4.10 13.40 -31.01
N LEU A 300 -4.84 14.40 -31.49
CA LEU A 300 -6.12 14.82 -30.88
C LEU A 300 -7.20 13.74 -31.02
N LYS A 301 -7.21 12.98 -32.12
CA LYS A 301 -8.13 11.84 -32.34
C LYS A 301 -8.07 10.79 -31.23
N LEU A 302 -6.93 10.66 -30.52
CA LEU A 302 -6.77 9.77 -29.35
C LEU A 302 -7.77 10.08 -28.22
N TYR A 303 -8.22 11.33 -28.12
CA TYR A 303 -9.05 11.85 -27.02
C TYR A 303 -10.52 12.09 -27.40
N GLU A 304 -10.83 12.26 -28.70
CA GLU A 304 -12.16 12.65 -29.17
C GLU A 304 -13.02 11.46 -29.58
N GLY A 305 -12.56 10.73 -30.62
CA GLY A 305 -13.29 9.64 -31.28
C GLY A 305 -12.89 8.25 -30.82
N GLY A 306 -11.72 8.12 -30.19
CA GLY A 306 -11.11 6.83 -29.82
C GLY A 306 -10.53 6.07 -31.03
N ILE A 307 -9.53 5.21 -30.79
CA ILE A 307 -8.94 4.37 -31.84
C ILE A 307 -9.62 3.01 -31.85
N LYS A 308 -10.11 2.58 -33.01
CA LYS A 308 -10.50 1.18 -33.23
C LYS A 308 -9.25 0.30 -33.28
N LEU A 309 -9.08 -0.56 -32.30
CA LEU A 309 -8.01 -1.54 -32.27
C LEU A 309 -8.45 -2.80 -33.01
N PRO A 310 -7.52 -3.47 -33.71
CA PRO A 310 -7.79 -4.74 -34.36
C PRO A 310 -8.10 -5.81 -33.31
N ASN A 311 -8.99 -6.74 -33.65
CA ASN A 311 -9.29 -7.88 -32.79
C ASN A 311 -8.11 -8.86 -32.79
N ILE A 312 -7.22 -8.75 -31.80
CA ILE A 312 -6.03 -9.61 -31.65
C ILE A 312 -6.08 -10.40 -30.33
N PRO A 313 -5.57 -11.66 -30.30
CA PRO A 313 -5.58 -12.49 -29.09
C PRO A 313 -4.93 -11.84 -27.86
N ALA A 314 -3.92 -10.99 -28.07
CA ALA A 314 -3.23 -10.26 -27.00
C ALA A 314 -4.15 -9.27 -26.27
N LEU A 315 -5.07 -8.62 -26.98
CA LEU A 315 -6.03 -7.69 -26.39
C LEU A 315 -7.11 -8.41 -25.57
N GLU A 316 -7.55 -9.57 -26.03
CA GLU A 316 -8.45 -10.44 -25.26
C GLU A 316 -7.78 -10.94 -23.97
N GLU A 317 -6.49 -11.26 -24.01
CA GLU A 317 -5.73 -11.65 -22.82
C GLU A 317 -5.58 -10.49 -21.83
N VAL A 318 -5.34 -9.26 -22.30
CA VAL A 318 -5.32 -8.04 -21.47
C VAL A 318 -6.69 -7.79 -20.83
N ARG A 319 -7.77 -7.91 -21.61
CA ARG A 319 -9.16 -7.76 -21.12
C ARG A 319 -9.51 -8.76 -20.03
N LYS A 320 -9.10 -10.03 -20.17
CA LYS A 320 -9.31 -11.08 -19.17
C LYS A 320 -8.49 -10.85 -17.90
N ARG A 321 -7.24 -10.39 -18.04
CA ARG A 321 -6.31 -10.18 -16.91
C ARG A 321 -6.58 -8.90 -16.12
N PHE A 322 -7.21 -7.90 -16.74
CA PHE A 322 -7.53 -6.63 -16.10
C PHE A 322 -9.04 -6.38 -16.03
N PRO A 323 -9.75 -7.00 -15.05
CA PRO A 323 -11.18 -6.77 -14.82
C PRO A 323 -11.49 -5.41 -14.15
N LEU A 324 -10.64 -4.40 -14.36
CA LEU A 324 -10.79 -3.08 -13.76
C LEU A 324 -11.87 -2.28 -14.47
N GLN A 325 -12.67 -1.51 -13.72
CA GLN A 325 -13.66 -0.58 -14.28
C GLN A 325 -13.01 0.38 -15.28
N LEU A 326 -11.78 0.82 -15.03
CA LEU A 326 -11.03 1.69 -15.94
C LEU A 326 -10.72 1.04 -17.30
N VAL A 327 -10.43 -0.27 -17.32
CA VAL A 327 -10.23 -1.01 -18.59
C VAL A 327 -11.56 -1.21 -19.31
N LYS A 328 -12.66 -1.39 -18.58
CA LYS A 328 -14.02 -1.42 -19.16
C LYS A 328 -14.43 -0.06 -19.74
N ASP A 329 -13.99 1.04 -19.13
CA ASP A 329 -14.25 2.40 -19.62
C ASP A 329 -13.34 2.75 -20.82
N LEU A 330 -12.10 2.24 -20.85
CA LEU A 330 -11.16 2.38 -21.97
C LEU A 330 -11.38 1.35 -23.10
N ILE A 331 -12.09 0.25 -22.83
CA ILE A 331 -12.43 -0.85 -23.76
C ILE A 331 -13.88 -1.30 -23.45
N PRO A 332 -14.89 -0.69 -24.10
CA PRO A 332 -16.30 -0.99 -23.85
C PRO A 332 -16.65 -2.48 -24.11
N MET A 333 -17.51 -3.07 -23.28
CA MET A 333 -17.97 -4.44 -23.49
C MET A 333 -18.97 -4.53 -24.65
N GLY A 334 -18.63 -5.29 -25.71
CA GLY A 334 -19.58 -5.75 -26.72
C GLY A 334 -19.46 -5.13 -28.13
N GLY A 335 -18.34 -4.48 -28.46
CA GLY A 335 -18.07 -3.96 -29.82
C GLY A 335 -16.59 -4.03 -30.19
N ASP A 336 -16.22 -3.46 -31.35
CA ASP A 336 -14.82 -3.22 -31.75
C ASP A 336 -14.04 -2.58 -30.58
N PHE A 337 -12.80 -3.00 -30.33
CA PHE A 337 -11.95 -2.43 -29.29
C PHE A 337 -11.78 -0.92 -29.52
N LEU A 338 -12.41 -0.06 -28.73
CA LEU A 338 -12.29 1.39 -28.89
C LEU A 338 -11.48 1.99 -27.74
N LEU A 339 -10.21 2.33 -27.98
CA LEU A 339 -9.37 3.02 -27.00
C LEU A 339 -9.65 4.52 -27.05
N LYS A 340 -10.35 5.06 -26.04
CA LYS A 340 -10.55 6.50 -25.87
C LYS A 340 -9.86 7.00 -24.61
N LEU A 341 -8.80 7.78 -24.78
CA LEU A 341 -8.08 8.36 -23.65
C LEU A 341 -8.81 9.59 -23.09
N PRO A 342 -8.74 9.85 -21.78
CA PRO A 342 -9.29 11.08 -21.21
C PRO A 342 -8.51 12.30 -21.75
N LYS A 343 -9.23 13.34 -22.19
CA LYS A 343 -8.62 14.57 -22.73
C LYS A 343 -7.74 15.25 -21.66
N PRO A 344 -6.43 15.47 -21.90
CA PRO A 344 -5.52 16.13 -20.97
C PRO A 344 -5.99 17.52 -20.60
N GLN A 345 -5.77 17.93 -19.35
CA GLN A 345 -6.29 19.20 -18.81
C GLN A 345 -5.83 20.42 -19.61
N ILE A 346 -4.57 20.45 -20.04
CA ILE A 346 -3.97 21.56 -20.81
C ILE A 346 -4.69 21.84 -22.14
N ILE A 347 -5.27 20.82 -22.78
CA ILE A 347 -5.98 20.97 -24.07
C ILE A 347 -7.51 20.98 -23.94
N LYS A 348 -8.07 20.96 -22.72
CA LYS A 348 -9.53 20.92 -22.53
C LYS A 348 -10.22 22.20 -22.96
N ALA A 349 -9.62 23.35 -22.64
CA ALA A 349 -10.17 24.66 -22.96
C ALA A 349 -9.69 25.16 -24.34
N ASP A 350 -8.41 24.92 -24.64
CA ASP A 350 -7.79 25.31 -25.90
C ASP A 350 -6.74 24.27 -26.31
N GLU A 351 -6.96 23.63 -27.46
CA GLU A 351 -6.10 22.57 -28.00
C GLU A 351 -4.71 23.05 -28.42
N LYS A 352 -4.53 24.37 -28.55
CA LYS A 352 -3.28 24.99 -28.98
C LYS A 352 -2.57 25.75 -27.86
N ALA A 353 -3.14 25.82 -26.66
CA ALA A 353 -2.57 26.59 -25.55
C ALA A 353 -1.10 26.22 -25.25
N TRP A 354 -0.79 24.92 -25.31
CA TRP A 354 0.56 24.37 -25.09
C TRP A 354 1.62 24.86 -26.10
N MET A 355 1.21 25.44 -27.23
CA MET A 355 2.12 25.94 -28.27
C MET A 355 2.61 27.37 -28.01
N THR A 356 2.06 28.06 -27.01
CA THR A 356 2.40 29.46 -26.72
C THR A 356 3.67 29.58 -25.86
N ASP A 357 4.45 30.63 -26.09
CA ASP A 357 5.62 30.95 -25.27
C ASP A 357 5.21 31.24 -23.82
N GLU A 358 4.04 31.85 -23.63
CA GLU A 358 3.45 32.12 -22.33
C GLU A 358 3.20 30.82 -21.55
N GLU A 359 2.56 29.81 -22.16
CA GLU A 359 2.29 28.53 -21.51
C GLU A 359 3.59 27.76 -21.26
N PHE A 360 4.52 27.76 -22.21
CA PHE A 360 5.84 27.16 -22.03
C PHE A 360 6.59 27.75 -20.83
N ALA A 361 6.60 29.08 -20.68
CA ALA A 361 7.21 29.75 -19.54
C ALA A 361 6.43 29.51 -18.24
N ARG A 362 5.08 29.52 -18.30
CA ARG A 362 4.19 29.26 -17.17
C ARG A 362 4.43 27.86 -16.60
N GLU A 363 4.62 26.85 -17.45
CA GLU A 363 4.89 25.48 -17.03
C GLU A 363 6.20 25.34 -16.23
N MET A 364 7.19 26.20 -16.46
CA MET A 364 8.42 26.21 -15.66
C MET A 364 8.19 26.66 -14.21
N LEU A 365 7.07 27.33 -13.93
CA LEU A 365 6.70 27.86 -12.60
C LEU A 365 5.51 27.13 -11.98
N ALA A 366 4.60 26.62 -12.80
CA ALA A 366 3.32 26.04 -12.37
C ALA A 366 2.87 24.87 -13.27
N GLY A 367 3.81 24.21 -13.95
CA GLY A 367 3.58 22.99 -14.73
C GLY A 367 3.95 21.73 -13.95
N VAL A 368 4.27 20.66 -14.68
CA VAL A 368 4.57 19.35 -14.09
C VAL A 368 5.87 19.32 -13.27
N ASN A 369 6.84 20.17 -13.61
CA ASN A 369 8.14 20.24 -12.92
C ASN A 369 8.60 21.69 -12.66
N PRO A 370 7.99 22.37 -11.68
CA PRO A 370 8.27 23.78 -11.39
C PRO A 370 9.57 24.01 -10.58
N MET A 371 10.37 22.96 -10.35
CA MET A 371 11.48 22.99 -9.39
C MET A 371 12.85 23.24 -10.02
N MET A 372 12.93 23.34 -11.35
CA MET A 372 14.21 23.35 -12.07
C MET A 372 14.70 24.74 -12.48
N ILE A 373 13.80 25.72 -12.60
CA ILE A 373 14.16 27.06 -13.07
C ILE A 373 15.10 27.76 -12.08
N LYS A 374 16.12 28.45 -12.60
CA LYS A 374 17.10 29.20 -11.80
C LYS A 374 17.35 30.56 -12.41
N ARG A 375 17.41 31.58 -11.54
CA ARG A 375 17.81 32.93 -11.94
C ARG A 375 19.27 32.92 -12.38
N THR A 376 19.53 33.45 -13.58
CA THR A 376 20.88 33.64 -14.09
C THR A 376 21.40 35.03 -13.70
N ALA A 377 22.55 35.11 -13.02
CA ALA A 377 23.15 36.38 -12.59
C ALA A 377 24.13 36.99 -13.62
N THR A 378 24.69 36.18 -14.52
CA THR A 378 25.68 36.60 -15.53
C THR A 378 25.35 36.04 -16.91
N THR A 379 25.67 36.81 -17.96
CA THR A 379 25.38 36.42 -19.35
C THR A 379 26.66 36.61 -20.18
N PRO A 380 27.18 35.56 -20.82
CA PRO A 380 26.63 34.20 -20.90
C PRO A 380 26.78 33.38 -19.61
N ALA A 381 25.90 32.40 -19.40
CA ALA A 381 25.93 31.53 -18.22
C ALA A 381 27.23 30.69 -18.20
N PRO A 382 27.98 30.68 -17.08
CA PRO A 382 29.22 29.93 -16.99
C PRO A 382 28.94 28.42 -16.89
N SER A 383 29.77 27.61 -17.57
CA SER A 383 29.70 26.14 -17.46
C SER A 383 30.74 25.62 -16.45
N ARG A 384 30.35 24.68 -15.58
CA ARG A 384 31.20 24.11 -14.53
C ARG A 384 31.83 22.74 -14.89
N ARG A 385 31.62 22.25 -16.12
CA ARG A 385 32.16 20.96 -16.58
C ARG A 385 33.60 21.13 -17.11
N ARG A 386 34.53 20.25 -16.71
CA ARG A 386 35.96 20.29 -17.13
C ARG A 386 36.09 20.17 -18.65
N THR A 387 36.99 20.98 -19.23
CA THR A 387 37.19 21.22 -20.66
C THR A 387 37.94 20.12 -21.42
N SER A 388 38.43 19.07 -20.74
CA SER A 388 39.35 18.11 -21.36
C SER A 388 38.69 17.12 -22.35
N ALA A 389 37.36 17.11 -22.50
CA ALA A 389 36.66 16.12 -23.33
C ALA A 389 35.80 16.72 -24.47
N ARG A 390 35.72 18.05 -24.62
CA ARG A 390 35.01 18.71 -25.74
C ARG A 390 35.58 20.12 -25.96
N ALA A 391 35.77 20.50 -27.23
CA ALA A 391 36.22 21.83 -27.65
C ALA A 391 35.43 22.98 -26.97
N SER A 392 36.04 24.16 -26.92
CA SER A 392 35.59 25.36 -26.17
C SER A 392 34.07 25.59 -26.17
N ARG A 393 33.45 25.57 -24.97
CA ARG A 393 32.00 25.73 -24.75
C ARG A 393 31.61 27.14 -24.28
N ALA A 394 32.11 28.18 -24.94
CA ALA A 394 31.51 29.50 -24.75
C ALA A 394 30.04 29.43 -25.19
N SER A 395 29.11 29.99 -24.39
CA SER A 395 27.71 30.03 -24.81
C SER A 395 27.59 30.86 -26.08
N PRO A 396 26.85 30.40 -27.11
CA PRO A 396 26.63 31.18 -28.33
C PRO A 396 25.71 32.39 -28.11
N TRP A 397 25.14 32.53 -26.91
CA TRP A 397 24.18 33.59 -26.59
C TRP A 397 24.90 34.86 -26.13
N SER A 398 24.64 35.96 -26.84
CA SER A 398 25.14 37.29 -26.48
C SER A 398 24.04 38.13 -25.80
N ARG A 399 24.44 39.16 -25.04
CA ARG A 399 23.49 40.14 -24.49
C ARG A 399 22.83 41.02 -25.56
N ARG A 400 23.42 41.08 -26.76
CA ARG A 400 22.95 41.89 -27.89
C ARG A 400 22.72 40.97 -29.09
N SER A 401 21.83 40.00 -28.94
CA SER A 401 21.27 39.33 -30.12
C SER A 401 20.28 40.33 -30.75
N PRO A 402 20.42 40.70 -32.04
CA PRO A 402 19.46 41.58 -32.69
C PRO A 402 18.10 40.87 -32.71
N ALA A 403 17.13 41.42 -31.99
CA ALA A 403 15.75 41.02 -32.12
C ALA A 403 15.27 41.46 -33.51
N THR A 404 15.28 40.54 -34.48
CA THR A 404 14.55 40.73 -35.74
C THR A 404 13.07 40.59 -35.43
N GLY A 405 12.45 41.66 -34.96
CA GLY A 405 11.04 41.73 -34.61
C GLY A 405 10.77 43.00 -33.82
N SER A 406 10.49 44.10 -34.51
CA SER A 406 9.98 45.32 -33.90
C SER A 406 8.55 45.07 -33.39
N THR A 407 8.41 44.86 -32.09
CA THR A 407 7.12 45.07 -31.40
C THR A 407 7.33 46.14 -30.35
N SER A 408 6.87 47.34 -30.68
CA SER A 408 6.81 48.48 -29.77
C SER A 408 5.90 48.14 -28.60
N TRP A 409 6.47 48.04 -27.41
CA TRP A 409 5.71 47.98 -26.16
C TRP A 409 5.26 49.41 -25.81
N THR A 410 4.01 49.75 -26.11
CA THR A 410 3.35 50.89 -25.48
C THR A 410 2.85 50.46 -24.11
N SER A 411 3.52 50.92 -23.07
CA SER A 411 3.03 50.88 -21.70
C SER A 411 1.72 51.67 -21.62
N THR A 412 0.61 50.99 -21.37
CA THR A 412 -0.61 51.66 -20.90
C THR A 412 -0.84 51.22 -19.47
N THR A 413 -0.52 52.10 -18.54
CA THR A 413 -0.88 52.00 -17.13
C THR A 413 -2.35 52.38 -17.00
N THR A 414 -3.16 51.50 -16.41
CA THR A 414 -4.33 51.85 -15.60
C THR A 414 -4.50 50.81 -14.52
#